data_AF-A0A7C2X601-F1
#
_entry.id   AF-A0A7C2X601-F1
#
_cell.length_a   1.000
_cell.length_b   1.000
_cell.length_c   1.000
_cell.angle_alpha   90.00
_cell.angle_beta   90.00
_cell.angle_gamma   90.00
#
_symmetry.space_group_name_H-M   'P 1'
#
loop_
_entity.id
_entity.type
_entity.pdbx_description
1 polymer ?
#
loop_
_entity_poly.entity_id
_entity_poly.type
_entity_poly.pdbx_seq_one_letter_code
_entity_poly.pdbx_strand_id
1 'polypeptide(L)' 'MNIVVLVKLVPDLVEELEIDESGKALDTTFMRLIINEPDEHALEQAIILKEREGGEV' A
#
# COMPACT_ATOMS: atom_id res chain seq x y z
N MET A 1 8.54 12.69 -18.70
CA MET A 1 8.74 11.28 -18.32
C MET A 1 7.41 10.74 -17.81
N ASN A 2 7.10 9.47 -18.09
CA ASN A 2 5.90 8.82 -17.56
C ASN A 2 6.37 7.73 -16.59
N ILE A 3 5.96 7.83 -15.33
CA ILE A 3 6.31 6.88 -14.27
C ILE A 3 5.05 6.10 -13.92
N VAL A 4 5.18 4.79 -13.72
CA VAL A 4 4.10 3.96 -13.18
C VAL A 4 4.57 3.39 -11.85
N VAL A 5 3.80 3.65 -10.80
CA VAL A 5 4.03 3.08 -9.47
C VAL A 5 2.98 2.00 -9.22
N LEU A 6 3.43 0.77 -8.99
CA LEU A 6 2.55 -0.33 -8.61
C LEU A 6 2.30 -0.24 -7.11
N VAL A 7 1.02 -0.25 -6.72
CA VAL A 7 0.61 -0.21 -5.31
C VAL A 7 -0.22 -1.44 -4.96
N LYS A 8 -0.03 -1.93 -3.74
CA LYS A 8 -0.80 -3.02 -3.16
C LYS A 8 -1.44 -2.58 -1.86
N LEU A 9 -2.72 -2.91 -1.71
CA LEU A 9 -3.42 -2.82 -0.43
C LEU A 9 -3.08 -4.02 0.44
N VAL A 10 -2.73 -3.78 1.69
CA VAL A 10 -2.40 -4.78 2.70
C VAL A 10 -3.15 -4.48 4.01
N PRO A 11 -3.36 -5.48 4.89
CA PRO A 11 -3.95 -5.24 6.21
C PRO A 11 -3.15 -4.19 6.97
N ASP A 12 -3.86 -3.29 7.66
CA ASP A 12 -3.23 -2.35 8.59
C ASP A 12 -2.59 -3.12 9.74
N LEU A 13 -1.27 -3.01 9.89
CA LEU A 13 -0.51 -3.70 10.92
C LEU A 13 -0.58 -2.99 12.29
N VAL A 14 -1.19 -1.80 12.35
CA VAL A 14 -1.45 -1.07 13.60
C VAL A 14 -2.71 -1.61 14.28
N GLU A 15 -3.69 -2.07 13.51
CA GLU A 15 -4.89 -2.73 14.02
C GLU A 15 -4.60 -4.22 14.33
N GLU A 16 -5.38 -4.81 15.23
CA GLU A 16 -5.21 -6.22 15.59
C GLU A 16 -5.67 -7.12 14.43
N LEU A 17 -4.83 -8.11 14.09
CA LEU A 17 -5.13 -9.08 13.05
C LEU A 17 -5.66 -10.37 13.68
N GLU A 18 -6.91 -10.71 13.37
CA GLU A 18 -7.56 -11.93 13.85
C GLU A 18 -7.51 -13.04 12.79
N ILE A 19 -7.33 -14.29 13.23
CA ILE A 19 -7.42 -15.49 12.37
C ILE A 19 -8.89 -15.91 12.29
N ASP A 20 -9.36 -16.23 11.10
CA ASP A 20 -10.75 -16.67 10.90
C ASP A 20 -11.05 -18.04 11.52
N GLU A 21 -12.33 -18.41 11.59
CA GLU A 21 -12.77 -19.70 12.15
C GLU A 21 -12.17 -20.92 11.42
N SER A 22 -11.73 -20.75 10.17
CA SER A 22 -11.11 -21.82 9.39
C SER A 22 -9.67 -22.12 9.84
N GLY A 23 -9.03 -21.19 10.55
CA GLY A 23 -7.63 -21.28 10.96
C GLY A 23 -6.64 -21.14 9.80
N LYS A 24 -7.08 -20.67 8.63
CA LYS A 24 -6.28 -20.62 7.39
C LYS A 24 -6.22 -19.25 6.74
N ALA A 25 -7.02 -18.29 7.22
CA ALA A 25 -7.02 -16.93 6.71
C ALA A 25 -7.18 -15.92 7.86
N LEU A 26 -7.07 -14.64 7.53
CA LEU A 26 -7.40 -13.55 8.44
C LEU A 26 -8.90 -13.26 8.36
N ASP A 27 -9.50 -12.85 9.48
CA ASP A 27 -10.85 -12.30 9.48
C ASP A 27 -10.85 -10.93 8.80
N THR A 28 -11.53 -10.84 7.66
CA THR A 28 -11.61 -9.63 6.85
C THR A 28 -12.86 -8.78 7.12
N THR A 29 -13.70 -9.13 8.09
CA THR A 29 -15.02 -8.50 8.32
C THR A 29 -14.91 -7.03 8.69
N PHE A 30 -13.94 -6.69 9.56
CA PHE A 30 -13.67 -5.32 10.00
C PHE A 30 -12.23 -4.86 9.70
N MET A 31 -11.51 -5.62 8.86
CA MET A 31 -10.13 -5.36 8.54
C MET A 31 -9.99 -4.08 7.71
N ARG A 32 -9.19 -3.15 8.20
CA ARG A 32 -8.75 -2.00 7.43
C ARG A 32 -7.59 -2.38 6.50
N LEU A 33 -7.66 -1.90 5.26
CA LEU A 33 -6.57 -2.01 4.30
C LEU A 33 -5.89 -0.65 4.09
N ILE A 34 -4.57 -0.66 4.04
CA ILE A 34 -3.71 0.49 3.77
C ILE A 34 -2.80 0.19 2.58
N ILE A 35 -2.20 1.23 1.98
CA ILE A 35 -1.13 1.03 0.99
C ILE A 35 0.06 0.39 1.71
N ASN A 36 0.67 -0.60 1.09
CA ASN A 36 1.89 -1.23 1.60
C ASN A 36 3.01 -0.20 1.76
N GLU A 37 3.69 -0.20 2.91
CA GLU A 37 4.69 0.83 3.27
C GLU A 37 5.79 1.03 2.20
N PRO A 38 6.43 -0.02 1.64
CA PRO A 38 7.34 0.11 0.51
C PRO A 38 6.74 0.81 -0.72
N ASP A 39 5.45 0.61 -0.97
CA ASP A 39 4.76 1.17 -2.14
C ASP A 39 4.44 2.66 -1.89
N GLU A 40 4.15 3.05 -0.64
CA GLU A 40 4.07 4.47 -0.24
C GLU A 40 5.40 5.18 -0.48
N HIS A 41 6.52 4.56 -0.12
CA HIS A 41 7.85 5.11 -0.40
C HIS A 41 8.12 5.22 -1.90
N ALA A 42 7.70 4.22 -2.69
CA ALA A 42 7.84 4.26 -4.14
C ALA A 42 7.02 5.41 -4.76
N LEU A 43 5.79 5.63 -4.26
CA LEU A 43 4.95 6.74 -4.68
C LEU A 43 5.57 8.09 -4.32
N GLU A 44 6.09 8.24 -3.10
CA GLU A 44 6.79 9.45 -2.66
C GLU A 44 7.99 9.78 -3.56
N GLN A 45 8.82 8.78 -3.88
CA GLN A 45 9.96 9.00 -4.78
C GLN A 45 9.52 9.37 -6.21
N ALA A 46 8.44 8.78 -6.71
CA ALA A 46 7.91 9.13 -8.02
C ALA A 46 7.43 10.59 -8.07
N ILE A 47 6.76 11.06 -7.01
CA ILE A 47 6.33 12.47 -6.87
C ILE A 47 7.55 13.39 -6.84
N ILE A 48 8.58 13.07 -6.05
CA ILE A 48 9.82 13.87 -5.99
C ILE A 48 10.48 13.98 -7.38
N LEU A 49 10.57 12.87 -8.13
CA LEU A 49 11.12 12.88 -9.49
C LEU A 49 10.28 13.74 -10.44
N LYS A 50 8.95 13.63 -10.38
CA LYS A 50 8.02 14.47 -11.16
C LYS A 50 8.21 15.96 -10.86
N GLU A 51 8.36 16.34 -9.60
CA GLU A 51 8.56 17.75 -9.22
C GLU A 51 9.92 18.28 -9.66
N ARG A 52 10.97 17.46 -9.57
CA ARG A 52 12.33 17.87 -9.92
C ARG A 52 12.59 17.94 -11.43
N GLU A 53 12.01 17.01 -12.19
CA GLU A 53 12.36 16.79 -13.60
C GLU A 53 11.18 17.00 -14.56
N GLY A 54 9.97 17.23 -14.03
CA GLY A 54 8.73 17.27 -14.78
C GLY A 54 8.24 15.88 -15.19
N GLY A 55 6.98 15.79 -15.61
CA GLY A 55 6.38 14.54 -16.10
C GLY A 55 5.04 14.20 -15.44
N GLU A 56 4.66 12.93 -15.59
CA GLU A 56 3.40 12.38 -15.10
C GLU A 56 3.70 11.08 -14.33
N VAL A 57 3.04 10.95 -13.19
CA VAL A 57 3.02 9.78 -12.30
C VAL A 57 1.56 9.44 -12.11
#